data_AF-A0A2N2NUD2-F1
#
_entry.id   AF-A0A2N2NUD2-F1
#
_cell.length_a   1.000
_cell.length_b   1.000
_cell.length_c   1.000
_cell.angle_alpha   90.00
_cell.angle_beta   90.00
_cell.angle_gamma   90.00
#
_symmetry.space_group_name_H-M   'P 1'
#
loop_
_entity.id
_entity.type
_entity.pdbx_description
1 polymer ?
#
loop_
_entity_poly.entity_id
_entity_poly.type
_entity_poly.pdbx_seq_one_letter_code
_entity_poly.pdbx_strand_id
1 'polypeptide(L)'
;MGNEKFEAEIARIPGQSSGLSTRYFYMLAGDENFIKPDRMIRRFIQAAIGRELSIEDCQELLLAAHAELVRDYPLLTPRSLDHEIWLYQRQAP
;
A
#
# COMPACT_ATOMS: atom_id res chain seq x y z
N MET A 1 2.59 -15.05 3.45
CA MET A 1 1.15 -14.95 3.11
C MET A 1 0.94 -15.85 1.90
N GLY A 2 -0.11 -16.67 1.88
CA GLY A 2 -0.11 -17.85 0.99
C GLY A 2 0.81 -18.96 1.54
N ASN A 3 1.25 -19.88 0.68
CA ASN A 3 2.07 -21.02 1.09
C ASN A 3 3.54 -20.61 1.33
N GLU A 4 4.05 -20.77 2.56
CA GLU A 4 5.41 -20.36 2.93
C GLU A 4 6.50 -21.02 2.09
N LYS A 5 6.31 -22.31 1.75
CA LYS A 5 7.25 -23.03 0.88
C LYS A 5 7.24 -22.42 -0.52
N PHE A 6 6.08 -22.04 -1.04
CA PHE A 6 5.97 -21.34 -2.32
C PHE A 6 6.69 -19.98 -2.30
N GLU A 7 6.44 -19.15 -1.28
CA GLU A 7 7.12 -17.85 -1.14
C GLU A 7 8.64 -18.00 -1.04
N ALA A 8 9.12 -19.01 -0.30
CA ALA A 8 10.54 -19.31 -0.15
C ALA A 8 11.19 -19.75 -1.47
N GLU A 9 10.50 -20.56 -2.29
CA GLU A 9 11.00 -20.93 -3.61
C GLU A 9 11.01 -19.73 -4.58
N ILE A 10 10.00 -18.85 -4.54
CA ILE A 10 10.00 -17.63 -5.36
C ILE A 10 11.16 -16.70 -4.99
N ALA A 11 11.48 -16.54 -3.71
CA ALA A 11 12.58 -15.70 -3.26
C ALA A 11 13.97 -16.17 -3.74
N ARG A 12 14.11 -17.43 -4.16
CA ARG A 12 15.35 -17.97 -4.75
C ARG A 12 15.56 -17.56 -6.21
N ILE A 13 14.52 -17.06 -6.89
CA ILE A 13 14.64 -16.58 -8.27
C ILE A 13 15.51 -15.30 -8.27
N PRO A 14 16.54 -15.19 -9.13
CA PRO A 14 17.36 -13.99 -9.22
C PRO A 14 16.50 -12.73 -9.42
N GLY A 15 16.69 -11.74 -8.55
CA GLY A 15 15.90 -10.49 -8.55
C GLY A 15 14.60 -10.52 -7.74
N GLN A 16 14.22 -11.66 -7.16
CA GLN A 16 12.98 -11.80 -6.36
C GLN A 16 13.21 -11.95 -4.85
N SER A 17 14.46 -11.89 -4.39
CA SER A 17 14.82 -12.12 -2.98
C SER A 17 14.14 -11.20 -1.97
N SER A 18 13.71 -10.01 -2.39
CA SER A 18 12.97 -9.07 -1.54
C SER A 18 11.52 -9.47 -1.28
N GLY A 19 10.96 -10.41 -2.07
CA GLY A 19 9.55 -10.79 -2.00
C GLY A 19 8.58 -9.69 -2.47
N LEU A 20 9.09 -8.54 -2.94
CA LEU A 20 8.26 -7.38 -3.32
C LEU A 20 7.31 -7.72 -4.48
N SER A 21 7.79 -8.40 -5.52
CA SER A 21 6.93 -8.76 -6.66
C SER A 21 5.91 -9.83 -6.29
N THR A 22 6.24 -10.75 -5.39
CA THR A 22 5.31 -11.78 -4.89
C THR A 22 4.17 -11.16 -4.11
N ARG A 23 4.48 -10.21 -3.22
CA ARG A 23 3.46 -9.43 -2.49
C ARG A 23 2.60 -8.61 -3.46
N TYR A 24 3.21 -8.02 -4.48
CA TYR A 24 2.50 -7.29 -5.53
C TYR A 24 1.57 -8.19 -6.34
N PHE A 25 2.01 -9.40 -6.65
CA PHE A 25 1.20 -10.42 -7.29
C PHE A 25 -0.03 -10.77 -6.45
N TYR A 26 0.11 -11.00 -5.14
CA TYR A 26 -1.04 -11.27 -4.27
C TYR A 26 -2.04 -10.12 -4.20
N MET A 27 -1.54 -8.88 -4.11
CA MET A 27 -2.38 -7.68 -4.17
C MET A 27 -3.20 -7.64 -5.48
N LEU A 28 -2.55 -7.85 -6.63
CA LEU A 28 -3.24 -7.87 -7.94
C LEU A 28 -4.19 -9.05 -8.09
N ALA A 29 -3.89 -10.17 -7.43
CA ALA A 29 -4.72 -11.37 -7.43
C ALA A 29 -5.91 -11.29 -6.45
N GLY A 30 -6.14 -10.14 -5.82
CA GLY A 30 -7.34 -9.88 -5.01
C GLY A 30 -7.13 -9.88 -3.51
N ASP A 31 -5.89 -9.90 -3.01
CA ASP A 31 -5.63 -9.66 -1.59
C ASP A 31 -5.79 -8.17 -1.26
N GLU A 32 -6.96 -7.81 -0.74
CA GLU A 32 -7.33 -6.42 -0.43
C GLU A 32 -6.60 -5.86 0.80
N ASN A 33 -5.89 -6.71 1.56
CA ASN A 33 -5.21 -6.30 2.79
C ASN A 33 -3.87 -5.61 2.55
N PHE A 34 -3.38 -5.58 1.31
CA PHE A 34 -2.13 -4.93 0.96
C PHE A 34 -2.33 -3.88 -0.11
N ILE A 35 -2.22 -2.62 0.29
CA ILE A 35 -1.98 -1.51 -0.61
C ILE A 35 -0.52 -1.18 -0.43
N LYS A 36 0.30 -1.36 -1.47
CA LYS A 36 1.65 -0.82 -1.43
C LYS A 36 1.51 0.70 -1.41
N PRO A 37 2.00 1.42 -0.38
CA PRO A 37 2.18 2.84 -0.53
C PRO A 37 3.27 3.04 -1.58
N ASP A 38 2.85 3.29 -2.81
CA ASP A 38 3.74 3.63 -3.89
C ASP A 38 4.32 5.04 -3.67
N ARG A 39 5.11 5.52 -4.62
CA ARG A 39 5.74 6.86 -4.48
C ARG A 39 4.70 7.97 -4.27
N MET A 40 3.46 7.83 -4.75
CA MET A 40 2.42 8.84 -4.65
C MET A 40 1.80 8.87 -3.26
N ILE A 41 1.48 7.71 -2.67
CA ILE A 41 1.04 7.67 -1.25
C ILE A 41 2.14 8.22 -0.35
N ARG A 42 3.40 7.81 -0.54
CA ARG A 42 4.50 8.30 0.31
C ARG A 42 4.62 9.82 0.22
N ARG A 43 4.60 10.38 -0.99
CA ARG A 43 4.61 11.85 -1.18
C ARG A 43 3.41 12.52 -0.51
N PHE A 44 2.24 11.90 -0.56
CA PHE A 44 1.01 12.48 -0.01
C PHE A 44 1.10 12.57 1.51
N ILE A 45 1.47 11.45 2.14
CA ILE A 45 1.62 11.35 3.59
C ILE A 45 2.77 12.25 4.07
N GLN A 46 3.90 12.28 3.35
CA GLN A 46 5.03 13.14 3.69
C GLN A 46 4.66 14.63 3.59
N ALA A 47 3.90 15.03 2.57
CA ALA A 47 3.42 16.40 2.45
C ALA A 47 2.46 16.78 3.59
N ALA A 48 1.60 15.84 4.02
CA ALA A 48 0.67 16.06 5.12
C ALA A 48 1.36 16.11 6.50
N ILE A 49 2.37 15.28 6.73
CA ILE A 49 3.05 15.15 8.04
C ILE A 49 4.28 16.07 8.15
N GLY A 50 4.88 16.47 7.03
CA GLY A 50 6.04 17.36 6.99
C GLY A 50 7.39 16.68 7.28
N ARG A 51 7.48 15.34 7.18
CA ARG A 51 8.75 14.60 7.33
C ARG A 51 8.76 13.30 6.51
N GLU A 52 9.95 12.79 6.25
CA GLU A 52 10.12 11.47 5.65
C GLU A 52 9.73 10.35 6.62
N LEU A 53 9.16 9.28 6.07
CA LEU A 53 8.63 8.12 6.78
C LEU A 53 9.05 6.85 6.06
N SER A 54 9.07 5.71 6.76
CA SER A 54 9.31 4.39 6.15
C SER A 54 8.11 3.95 5.30
N ILE A 55 8.27 2.90 4.49
CA ILE A 55 7.15 2.38 3.67
C ILE A 55 6.08 1.82 4.61
N GLU A 56 6.54 1.16 5.66
CA GLU A 56 5.76 0.52 6.71
C GLU A 56 4.96 1.59 7.49
N ASP A 57 5.61 2.67 7.93
CA ASP A 57 4.93 3.79 8.60
C ASP A 57 3.82 4.39 7.72
N CYS A 58 4.10 4.59 6.43
CA CYS A 58 3.12 5.10 5.48
C CYS A 58 1.91 4.16 5.34
N GLN A 59 2.13 2.84 5.35
CA GLN A 59 1.06 1.85 5.27
C GLN A 59 0.21 1.88 6.55
N GLU A 60 0.83 1.90 7.72
CA GLU A 60 0.13 1.97 9.01
C GLU A 60 -0.72 3.24 9.12
N LEU A 61 -0.16 4.39 8.76
CA LEU A 61 -0.86 5.66 8.78
C LEU A 61 -2.06 5.70 7.83
N LEU A 62 -1.91 5.13 6.62
CA LEU A 62 -2.99 5.06 5.66
C LEU A 62 -4.16 4.20 6.17
N LEU A 63 -3.86 3.05 6.77
CA LEU A 63 -4.86 2.16 7.36
C LEU A 63 -5.54 2.78 8.58
N ALA A 64 -4.78 3.48 9.44
CA ALA A 64 -5.35 4.20 10.57
C ALA A 64 -6.27 5.34 10.10
N ALA A 65 -5.85 6.12 9.11
CA ALA A 65 -6.69 7.16 8.52
C ALA A 65 -7.97 6.59 7.89
N HIS A 66 -7.86 5.47 7.17
CA HIS A 66 -9.01 4.75 6.63
C HIS A 66 -10.00 4.34 7.73
N ALA A 67 -9.51 3.75 8.82
CA ALA A 67 -10.36 3.33 9.95
C ALA A 67 -11.15 4.49 10.56
N GLU A 68 -10.54 5.68 10.65
CA GLU A 68 -11.22 6.88 11.13
C GLU A 68 -12.25 7.41 10.13
N LEU A 69 -11.94 7.37 8.84
CA LEU A 69 -12.78 7.86 7.73
C LEU A 69 -14.01 6.97 7.48
N VAL A 70 -13.91 5.65 7.67
CA VAL A 70 -15.02 4.72 7.43
C VAL A 70 -16.24 5.02 8.31
N ARG A 71 -16.05 5.68 9.46
CA ARG A 71 -17.16 6.12 10.31
C ARG A 71 -18.08 7.12 9.59
N ASP A 72 -17.52 7.99 8.77
CA ASP A 72 -18.26 8.99 7.99
C ASP A 72 -18.56 8.51 6.56
N TYR A 73 -17.71 7.62 6.03
CA TYR A 73 -17.80 7.05 4.68
C TYR A 73 -17.84 5.51 4.72
N PRO A 74 -18.97 4.87 5.07
CA PRO A 74 -19.02 3.42 5.34
C PRO A 74 -18.65 2.51 4.17
N LEU A 75 -18.75 3.02 2.93
CA LEU A 75 -18.40 2.27 1.71
C LEU A 75 -16.95 2.52 1.26
N LEU A 76 -16.21 3.38 1.97
CA LEU A 76 -14.82 3.65 1.65
C LEU A 76 -14.00 2.39 1.95
N THR A 77 -13.40 1.82 0.93
CA THR A 77 -12.42 0.74 1.05
C THR A 77 -11.01 1.34 1.08
N PRO A 78 -10.01 0.63 1.63
CA PRO A 78 -8.62 1.05 1.50
C PRO A 78 -8.24 1.30 0.03
N ARG A 79 -8.71 0.44 -0.89
CA ARG A 79 -8.40 0.55 -2.32
C ARG A 79 -8.97 1.82 -2.94
N SER A 80 -10.21 2.17 -2.60
CA SER A 80 -10.80 3.43 -3.07
C SER A 80 -10.08 4.63 -2.47
N LEU A 81 -9.64 4.57 -1.21
CA LEU A 81 -8.86 5.66 -0.60
C LEU A 81 -7.51 5.85 -1.30
N ASP A 82 -6.80 4.76 -1.59
CA ASP A 82 -5.57 4.79 -2.42
C ASP A 82 -5.84 5.42 -3.80
N HIS A 83 -6.92 5.03 -4.46
CA HIS A 83 -7.31 5.59 -5.74
C HIS A 83 -7.56 7.10 -5.68
N GLU A 84 -8.27 7.59 -4.66
CA GLU A 84 -8.51 9.03 -4.48
C GLU A 84 -7.22 9.81 -4.20
N ILE A 85 -6.32 9.26 -3.38
CA ILE A 85 -5.00 9.84 -3.13
C ILE A 85 -4.18 9.92 -4.42
N TRP A 86 -4.25 8.87 -5.25
CA TRP A 86 -3.59 8.84 -6.55
C TRP A 86 -4.14 9.92 -7.50
N LEU A 87 -5.47 10.06 -7.57
CA LEU A 87 -6.14 11.09 -8.38
C LEU A 87 -5.75 12.51 -7.95
N TYR A 88 -5.64 12.74 -6.64
CA TYR A 88 -5.14 13.99 -6.07
C TYR A 88 -3.68 14.23 -6.46
N GLN A 89 -2.80 13.24 -6.26
CA GLN A 89 -1.37 13.37 -6.53
C GLN A 89 -1.03 13.52 -8.00
N ARG A 90 -1.83 12.96 -8.91
CA ARG A 90 -1.65 13.16 -10.35
C ARG A 90 -1.84 14.62 -10.76
N GLN A 91 -2.65 15.37 -10.02
CA GLN A 91 -2.93 16.79 -10.26
C GLN A 91 -2.00 17.72 -9.48
N ALA A 92 -1.27 17.18 -8.50
CA ALA A 92 -0.32 17.95 -7.72
C ALA A 92 0.85 18.42 -8.63
N PRO A 93 1.27 19.69 -8.52
CA PRO A 93 2.33 20.27 -9.36
C PRO A 93 3.71 19.64 -9.13
#